data_AF-A0A0K2TJ05-F1
#
_entry.id   AF-A0A0K2TJ05-F1
#
_cell.length_a   1.000
_cell.length_b   1.000
_cell.length_c   1.000
_cell.angle_alpha   90.00
_cell.angle_beta   90.00
_cell.angle_gamma   90.00
#
_symmetry.space_group_name_H-M   'P 1'
#
loop_
_entity.id
_entity.type
_entity.pdbx_description
1 polymer ?
#
loop_
_entity_poly.entity_id
_entity_poly.type
_entity_poly.pdbx_seq_one_letter_code
_entity_poly.pdbx_strand_id
1 'polypeptide(L)'
;MMSRKSSHEGDFSDILVCASEFIQDRLYFVTLKTDLRPKSTVNTHYFNIDKDLIYENFYCDFGPLNLSQLFRYSALLNRKLTSPSLVGKKIVHYTTRDAAKRANAAYLIGSYAVIYLNKTAQEAYRPLVGGLSPQYMPFRDASYGPPVYTISIMDCLNAVSKAKEAGFLHFSDFDYEEYEHYEKVQCGDFNWLVPQKFLAFCGPHPHSKIEVGYHLHAPEFYFDYFRLHKVSTIIRLNKKIYDAKRFAEGGFQHEDLFFIDGSTPSDEI
;
A
#
# COMPACT_ATOMS: atom_id res chain seq x y z
N MET A 1 -46.20 38.79 -1.65
CA MET A 1 -44.76 39.04 -1.85
C MET A 1 -44.00 37.88 -1.22
N MET A 2 -43.83 36.78 -1.96
CA MET A 2 -43.11 35.59 -1.48
C MET A 2 -41.62 35.80 -1.74
N SER A 3 -40.84 35.99 -0.68
CA SER A 3 -39.39 36.08 -0.74
C SER A 3 -38.81 34.70 -1.00
N ARG A 4 -38.12 34.55 -2.13
CA ARG A 4 -37.36 33.35 -2.50
C ARG A 4 -36.20 33.18 -1.52
N LYS A 5 -36.17 32.05 -0.81
CA LYS A 5 -34.97 31.57 -0.13
C LYS A 5 -33.94 31.20 -1.20
N SER A 6 -32.86 31.96 -1.28
CA SER A 6 -31.67 31.60 -2.06
C SER A 6 -31.04 30.34 -1.44
N SER A 7 -30.91 29.30 -2.24
CA SER A 7 -30.09 28.13 -1.94
C SER A 7 -28.63 28.56 -1.83
N HIS A 8 -28.07 28.50 -0.62
CA HIS A 8 -26.63 28.56 -0.41
C HIS A 8 -26.00 27.29 -1.00
N GLU A 9 -25.60 27.35 -2.28
CA GLU A 9 -24.47 26.55 -2.75
C GLU A 9 -23.24 27.11 -2.02
N GLY A 10 -22.75 26.37 -1.03
CA GLY A 10 -21.57 26.77 -0.26
C GLY A 10 -20.37 26.89 -1.20
N ASP A 11 -19.71 28.04 -1.15
CA ASP A 11 -18.52 28.32 -1.94
C ASP A 11 -17.36 27.42 -1.47
N PHE A 12 -17.15 26.30 -2.17
CA PHE A 12 -16.09 25.34 -1.86
C PHE A 12 -14.69 25.90 -2.15
N SER A 13 -14.57 27.07 -2.79
CA SER A 13 -13.29 27.69 -3.13
C SER A 13 -12.45 28.00 -1.90
N ASP A 14 -13.08 28.35 -0.77
CA ASP A 14 -12.38 28.68 0.47
C ASP A 14 -11.80 27.45 1.18
N ILE A 15 -12.37 26.26 0.97
CA ILE A 15 -11.97 25.01 1.65
C ILE A 15 -11.14 24.07 0.76
N LEU A 16 -11.07 24.33 -0.54
CA LEU A 16 -10.28 23.55 -1.49
C LEU A 16 -8.81 23.96 -1.44
N VAL A 17 -7.90 22.98 -1.39
CA VAL A 17 -6.45 23.21 -1.59
C VAL A 17 -6.07 22.94 -3.04
N CYS A 18 -6.39 21.74 -3.52
CA CYS A 18 -6.16 21.35 -4.90
C CYS A 18 -7.17 20.28 -5.33
N ALA A 19 -7.39 20.18 -6.64
CA ALA A 19 -8.21 19.17 -7.27
C ALA A 19 -7.49 18.62 -8.51
N SER A 20 -7.46 17.31 -8.63
CA SER A 20 -6.87 16.57 -9.73
C SER A 20 -7.95 15.74 -10.41
N GLU A 21 -8.16 15.94 -11.71
CA GLU A 21 -9.12 15.15 -12.50
C GLU A 21 -8.41 13.93 -13.10
N PHE A 22 -8.95 12.74 -12.82
CA PHE A 22 -8.43 11.45 -13.29
C PHE A 22 -9.30 10.84 -14.39
N ILE A 23 -10.62 11.04 -14.31
CA ILE A 23 -11.56 10.69 -15.37
C ILE A 23 -12.44 11.92 -15.59
N GLN A 24 -12.46 12.42 -16.83
CA GLN A 24 -13.19 13.62 -17.20
C GLN A 24 -14.64 13.58 -16.70
N ASP A 25 -15.04 14.61 -15.98
CA ASP A 25 -16.39 14.78 -15.41
C ASP A 25 -16.88 13.65 -14.52
N ARG A 26 -15.97 12.77 -14.05
CA ARG A 26 -16.36 11.57 -13.31
C ARG A 26 -15.53 11.27 -12.08
N LEU A 27 -14.21 11.38 -12.12
CA LEU A 27 -13.33 11.02 -11.00
C LEU A 27 -12.34 12.12 -10.69
N TYR A 28 -12.37 12.59 -9.44
CA TYR A 28 -11.51 13.63 -8.93
C TYR A 28 -10.83 13.20 -7.63
N PHE A 29 -9.58 13.63 -7.46
CA PHE A 29 -8.87 13.62 -6.20
C PHE A 29 -8.76 15.04 -5.65
N VAL A 30 -9.05 15.23 -4.37
CA VAL A 30 -9.15 16.57 -3.78
C VAL A 30 -8.46 16.62 -2.42
N THR A 31 -7.67 17.67 -2.18
CA THR A 31 -7.19 18.00 -0.84
C THR A 31 -8.04 19.12 -0.25
N LEU A 32 -8.59 18.89 0.95
CA LEU A 32 -9.39 19.88 1.67
C LEU A 32 -8.62 20.50 2.83
N LYS A 33 -8.89 21.78 3.12
CA LYS A 33 -8.32 22.50 4.27
C LYS A 33 -8.87 22.07 5.62
N THR A 34 -10.03 21.40 5.61
CA THR A 34 -10.78 21.02 6.80
C THR A 34 -10.86 19.50 6.93
N ASP A 35 -10.91 19.02 8.17
CA ASP A 35 -11.18 17.62 8.50
C ASP A 35 -12.68 17.29 8.52
N LEU A 36 -13.54 18.30 8.27
CA LEU A 36 -14.98 18.09 8.18
C LEU A 36 -15.31 17.26 6.94
N ARG A 37 -16.01 16.14 7.17
CA ARG A 37 -16.52 15.27 6.10
C ARG A 37 -17.52 16.01 5.22
N PRO A 38 -17.23 16.24 3.93
CA PRO A 38 -18.18 16.86 3.02
C PRO A 38 -19.43 15.98 2.88
N LYS A 39 -20.60 16.62 2.90
CA LYS A 39 -21.86 15.94 2.58
C LYS A 39 -21.96 15.75 1.07
N SER A 40 -22.34 14.54 0.65
CA SER A 40 -22.62 14.26 -0.76
C SER A 40 -23.85 15.03 -1.22
N THR A 41 -23.86 15.46 -2.47
CA THR A 41 -24.92 16.25 -3.09
C THR A 41 -25.69 15.41 -4.13
N VAL A 42 -26.63 16.04 -4.82
CA VAL A 42 -27.34 15.42 -5.95
C VAL A 42 -26.35 15.01 -7.04
N ASN A 43 -25.32 15.82 -7.29
CA ASN A 43 -24.39 15.64 -8.41
C ASN A 43 -23.01 15.12 -8.01
N THR A 44 -22.68 15.06 -6.71
CA THR A 44 -21.33 14.72 -6.25
C THR A 44 -21.36 13.74 -5.08
N HIS A 45 -20.58 12.67 -5.20
CA HIS A 45 -20.36 11.70 -4.13
C HIS A 45 -18.93 11.86 -3.58
N TYR A 46 -18.82 12.17 -2.29
CA TYR A 46 -17.53 12.31 -1.60
C TYR A 46 -17.20 11.04 -0.81
N PHE A 47 -15.94 10.62 -0.87
CA PHE A 47 -15.40 9.57 -0.02
C PHE A 47 -13.93 9.83 0.32
N ASN A 48 -13.47 9.22 1.40
CA ASN A 48 -12.13 9.35 1.97
C ASN A 48 -11.70 7.99 2.52
N ILE A 49 -10.40 7.75 2.66
CA ILE A 49 -9.84 6.51 3.19
C ILE A 49 -8.92 6.71 4.40
N ASP A 50 -8.75 7.95 4.87
CA ASP A 50 -7.72 8.31 5.86
C ASP A 50 -7.92 7.65 7.23
N LYS A 51 -9.12 7.12 7.50
CA LYS A 51 -9.46 6.36 8.72
C LYS A 51 -9.78 4.89 8.45
N ASP A 52 -9.81 4.49 7.19
CA ASP A 52 -10.19 3.15 6.76
C ASP A 52 -8.97 2.32 6.33
N LEU A 53 -7.99 2.95 5.66
CA LEU A 53 -6.75 2.35 5.20
C LEU A 53 -5.59 3.04 5.92
N ILE A 54 -5.20 2.46 7.06
CA ILE A 54 -4.20 3.03 7.96
C ILE A 54 -2.88 2.28 7.77
N TYR A 55 -1.81 3.02 7.52
CA TYR A 55 -0.46 2.44 7.51
C TYR A 55 -0.01 2.15 8.94
N GLU A 56 0.47 0.93 9.19
CA GLU A 56 1.04 0.52 10.47
C GLU A 56 2.55 0.78 10.45
N ASN A 57 2.99 1.82 11.16
CA ASN A 57 4.40 2.25 11.15
C ASN A 57 5.27 1.43 12.10
N PHE A 58 6.51 1.17 11.68
CA PHE A 58 7.53 0.62 12.57
C PHE A 58 8.18 1.71 13.44
N TYR A 59 8.48 2.86 12.84
CA TYR A 59 9.03 4.02 13.52
C TYR A 59 8.40 5.32 13.02
N CYS A 60 9.08 6.09 12.18
CA CYS A 60 8.57 7.34 11.61
C CYS A 60 8.17 7.21 10.12
N ASP A 61 8.32 6.02 9.55
CA ASP A 61 7.73 5.65 8.27
C ASP A 61 6.20 5.80 8.31
N PHE A 62 5.61 6.18 7.19
CA PHE A 62 4.18 6.49 7.12
C PHE A 62 3.49 5.92 5.88
N GLY A 63 4.23 5.21 5.03
CA GLY A 63 3.77 4.70 3.75
C GLY A 63 4.93 4.29 2.85
N PRO A 64 4.65 3.92 1.58
CA PRO A 64 3.32 3.87 0.99
C PRO A 64 2.44 2.74 1.58
N LEU A 65 1.11 2.87 1.44
CA LEU A 65 0.18 1.80 1.79
C LEU A 65 0.49 0.50 1.01
N ASN A 66 0.28 -0.64 1.66
CA ASN A 66 0.68 -1.94 1.14
C ASN A 66 -0.24 -2.47 0.02
N LEU A 67 0.06 -3.67 -0.50
CA LEU A 67 -0.65 -4.24 -1.65
C LEU A 67 -2.12 -4.55 -1.36
N SER A 68 -2.44 -5.10 -0.19
CA SER A 68 -3.84 -5.32 0.22
C SER A 68 -4.62 -4.00 0.28
N GLN A 69 -4.03 -2.97 0.85
CA GLN A 69 -4.67 -1.66 0.97
C GLN A 69 -4.91 -1.03 -0.42
N LEU A 70 -3.96 -1.18 -1.36
CA LEU A 70 -4.14 -0.75 -2.74
C LEU A 70 -5.24 -1.55 -3.46
N PHE A 71 -5.31 -2.86 -3.24
CA PHE A 71 -6.38 -3.70 -3.77
C PHE A 71 -7.75 -3.26 -3.23
N ARG A 72 -7.89 -3.09 -1.90
CA ARG A 72 -9.12 -2.67 -1.24
C ARG A 72 -9.56 -1.28 -1.70
N TYR A 73 -8.63 -0.35 -1.85
CA TYR A 73 -8.90 0.97 -2.44
C TYR A 73 -9.45 0.83 -3.86
N SER A 74 -8.79 0.01 -4.70
CA SER A 74 -9.19 -0.20 -6.08
C SER A 74 -10.58 -0.82 -6.19
N ALA A 75 -10.87 -1.84 -5.37
CA ALA A 75 -12.20 -2.47 -5.29
C ALA A 75 -13.27 -1.48 -4.79
N LEU A 76 -12.95 -0.66 -3.79
CA LEU A 76 -13.84 0.40 -3.31
C LEU A 76 -14.17 1.40 -4.42
N LEU A 77 -13.15 1.89 -5.13
CA LEU A 77 -13.32 2.87 -6.19
C LEU A 77 -14.08 2.28 -7.39
N ASN A 78 -13.74 1.07 -7.82
CA ASN A 78 -14.46 0.34 -8.86
C ASN A 78 -15.95 0.21 -8.52
N ARG A 79 -16.29 -0.22 -7.29
CA ARG A 79 -17.69 -0.28 -6.83
C ARG A 79 -18.39 1.07 -6.88
N LYS A 80 -17.71 2.16 -6.54
CA LYS A 80 -18.30 3.52 -6.63
C LYS A 80 -18.51 3.97 -8.08
N LEU A 81 -17.58 3.62 -8.96
CA LEU A 81 -17.65 3.96 -10.38
C LEU A 81 -18.74 3.19 -11.12
N THR A 82 -19.06 1.97 -10.69
CA THR A 82 -20.07 1.10 -11.32
C THR A 82 -21.43 1.09 -10.60
N SER A 83 -21.53 1.65 -9.39
CA SER A 83 -22.76 1.68 -8.61
C SER A 83 -23.91 2.40 -9.34
N PRO A 84 -25.08 1.74 -9.53
CA PRO A 84 -26.26 2.36 -10.16
C PRO A 84 -26.72 3.64 -9.47
N SER A 85 -26.59 3.72 -8.13
CA SER A 85 -26.98 4.90 -7.35
C SER A 85 -26.07 6.12 -7.52
N LEU A 86 -24.89 5.94 -8.13
CA LEU A 86 -23.88 6.97 -8.35
C LEU A 86 -23.67 7.28 -9.84
N VAL A 87 -24.53 6.75 -10.70
CA VAL A 87 -24.55 7.07 -12.14
C VAL A 87 -24.78 8.57 -12.32
N GLY A 88 -24.01 9.18 -13.22
CA GLY A 88 -24.08 10.62 -13.52
C GLY A 88 -23.49 11.55 -12.47
N LYS A 89 -23.06 11.04 -11.30
CA LYS A 89 -22.42 11.86 -10.26
C LYS A 89 -20.91 12.00 -10.49
N LYS A 90 -20.31 13.08 -10.00
CA LYS A 90 -18.86 13.19 -9.82
C LYS A 90 -18.46 12.39 -8.58
N ILE A 91 -17.50 11.47 -8.71
CA ILE A 91 -16.88 10.76 -7.59
C ILE A 91 -15.65 11.54 -7.16
N VAL A 92 -15.64 11.99 -5.91
CA VAL A 92 -14.54 12.76 -5.34
C VAL A 92 -13.90 11.96 -4.22
N HIS A 93 -12.70 11.46 -4.47
CA HIS A 93 -11.79 10.98 -3.44
C HIS A 93 -11.15 12.20 -2.78
N TYR A 94 -11.50 12.52 -1.54
CA TYR A 94 -10.87 13.64 -0.83
C TYR A 94 -9.96 13.15 0.30
N THR A 95 -8.95 13.96 0.64
CA THR A 95 -8.06 13.80 1.81
C THR A 95 -7.87 15.16 2.50
N THR A 96 -7.18 15.18 3.64
CA THR A 96 -6.94 16.38 4.44
C THR A 96 -5.57 17.00 4.15
N ARG A 97 -5.20 18.08 4.85
CA ARG A 97 -3.87 18.71 4.71
C ARG A 97 -2.74 17.93 5.36
N ASP A 98 -3.06 16.89 6.13
CA ASP A 98 -2.07 16.01 6.72
C ASP A 98 -1.15 15.45 5.64
N ALA A 99 0.16 15.65 5.81
CA ALA A 99 1.13 15.39 4.76
C ALA A 99 1.24 13.89 4.43
N ALA A 100 1.17 13.03 5.46
CA ALA A 100 1.27 11.58 5.32
C ALA A 100 0.03 10.99 4.65
N LYS A 101 -1.17 11.39 5.11
CA LYS A 101 -2.45 10.98 4.51
C LYS A 101 -2.56 11.44 3.07
N ARG A 102 -2.18 12.69 2.79
CA ARG A 102 -2.21 13.24 1.44
C ARG A 102 -1.29 12.48 0.49
N ALA A 103 -0.07 12.13 0.92
CA ALA A 103 0.86 11.33 0.12
C ALA A 103 0.33 9.91 -0.15
N ASN A 104 -0.19 9.21 0.87
CA ASN A 104 -0.77 7.89 0.71
C ASN A 104 -2.01 7.88 -0.20
N ALA A 105 -2.93 8.82 0.00
CA ALA A 105 -4.14 8.93 -0.82
C ALA A 105 -3.81 9.25 -2.30
N ALA A 106 -2.81 10.09 -2.53
CA ALA A 106 -2.30 10.39 -3.87
C ALA A 106 -1.61 9.18 -4.52
N TYR A 107 -0.81 8.43 -3.75
CA TYR A 107 -0.23 7.15 -4.20
C TYR A 107 -1.32 6.15 -4.60
N LEU A 108 -2.38 6.00 -3.81
CA LEU A 108 -3.47 5.07 -4.11
C LEU A 108 -4.20 5.41 -5.42
N ILE A 109 -4.61 6.67 -5.60
CA ILE A 109 -5.33 7.05 -6.83
C ILE A 109 -4.42 7.06 -8.06
N GLY A 110 -3.15 7.46 -7.89
CA GLY A 110 -2.16 7.36 -8.97
C GLY A 110 -1.94 5.91 -9.39
N SER A 111 -1.78 5.00 -8.43
CA SER A 111 -1.58 3.56 -8.71
C SER A 111 -2.82 2.95 -9.35
N TYR A 112 -4.01 3.34 -8.90
CA TYR A 112 -5.26 2.96 -9.55
C TYR A 112 -5.30 3.40 -11.03
N ALA A 113 -4.83 4.62 -11.34
CA ALA A 113 -4.77 5.09 -12.73
C ALA A 113 -3.82 4.25 -13.60
N VAL A 114 -2.67 3.82 -13.06
CA VAL A 114 -1.75 2.92 -13.75
C VAL A 114 -2.38 1.54 -13.99
N ILE A 115 -3.05 0.99 -12.98
CA ILE A 115 -3.60 -0.36 -13.03
C ILE A 115 -4.87 -0.44 -13.89
N TYR A 116 -5.86 0.42 -13.61
CA TYR A 116 -7.22 0.32 -14.18
C TYR A 116 -7.53 1.34 -15.28
N LEU A 117 -6.84 2.48 -15.33
CA LEU A 117 -7.03 3.49 -16.39
C LEU A 117 -5.98 3.40 -17.51
N ASN A 118 -5.10 2.41 -17.42
CA ASN A 118 -4.03 2.13 -18.36
C ASN A 118 -3.14 3.36 -18.66
N LYS A 119 -2.87 4.16 -17.62
CA LYS A 119 -1.97 5.31 -17.69
C LYS A 119 -0.53 4.90 -17.45
N THR A 120 0.41 5.62 -18.07
CA THR A 120 1.81 5.55 -17.63
C THR A 120 1.97 6.18 -16.24
N ALA A 121 3.07 5.87 -15.55
CA ALA A 121 3.38 6.50 -14.26
C ALA A 121 3.38 8.04 -14.36
N GLN A 122 3.94 8.59 -15.45
CA GLN A 122 3.98 10.03 -15.70
C GLN A 122 2.58 10.61 -15.93
N GLU A 123 1.74 9.93 -16.71
CA GLU A 123 0.36 10.37 -16.95
C GLU A 123 -0.50 10.33 -15.68
N ALA A 124 -0.30 9.32 -14.83
CA ALA A 124 -0.97 9.21 -13.54
C ALA A 124 -0.49 10.26 -12.52
N TYR A 125 0.79 10.63 -12.58
CA TYR A 125 1.38 11.63 -11.68
C TYR A 125 1.04 13.07 -12.09
N ARG A 126 0.96 13.36 -13.39
CA ARG A 126 0.79 14.73 -13.92
C ARG A 126 -0.39 15.50 -13.29
N PRO A 127 -1.60 14.92 -13.10
CA PRO A 127 -2.71 15.61 -12.44
C PRO A 127 -2.44 15.92 -10.97
N LEU A 128 -1.62 15.12 -10.28
CA LEU A 128 -1.34 15.28 -8.85
C LEU A 128 -0.44 16.48 -8.55
N VAL A 129 0.44 16.84 -9.50
CA VAL A 129 1.40 17.95 -9.36
C VAL A 129 1.05 19.16 -10.23
N GLY A 130 -0.04 19.11 -10.97
CA GLY A 130 -0.52 20.24 -11.76
C GLY A 130 -1.00 21.41 -10.88
N GLY A 131 -0.80 22.63 -11.38
CA GLY A 131 -1.35 23.85 -10.78
C GLY A 131 -0.66 24.29 -9.49
N LEU A 132 -1.46 24.70 -8.50
CA LEU A 132 -1.01 25.19 -7.17
C LEU A 132 -0.95 24.08 -6.11
N SER A 133 -0.87 22.81 -6.54
CA SER A 133 -0.86 21.67 -5.63
C SER A 133 0.41 21.67 -4.75
N PRO A 134 0.29 21.66 -3.41
CA PRO A 134 1.45 21.56 -2.54
C PRO A 134 2.22 20.28 -2.80
N GLN A 135 3.56 20.32 -2.70
CA GLN A 135 4.40 19.14 -2.86
C GLN A 135 3.99 18.03 -1.88
N TYR A 136 4.03 16.78 -2.33
CA TYR A 136 3.79 15.63 -1.47
C TYR A 136 5.04 15.31 -0.67
N MET A 137 4.83 14.88 0.58
CA MET A 137 5.91 14.39 1.42
C MET A 137 6.46 13.09 0.82
N PRO A 138 7.78 12.99 0.54
CA PRO A 138 8.40 11.75 0.13
C PRO A 138 8.29 10.68 1.22
N PHE A 139 8.17 9.41 0.82
CA PHE A 139 8.20 8.29 1.75
C PHE A 139 9.62 8.06 2.25
N ARG A 140 9.73 7.72 3.53
CA ARG A 140 10.99 7.47 4.23
C ARG A 140 11.07 6.02 4.68
N ASP A 141 12.26 5.59 5.03
CA ASP A 141 12.51 4.26 5.59
C ASP A 141 12.09 4.14 7.06
N ALA A 142 12.10 2.90 7.54
CA ALA A 142 11.71 2.50 8.89
C ALA A 142 12.85 2.62 9.93
N SER A 143 14.04 3.10 9.55
CA SER A 143 15.17 3.22 10.47
C SER A 143 14.98 4.30 11.53
N TYR A 144 15.75 4.18 12.61
CA TYR A 144 15.86 5.20 13.65
C TYR A 144 16.60 6.44 13.15
N GLY A 145 16.11 7.62 13.55
CA GLY A 145 16.74 8.91 13.25
C GLY A 145 16.23 9.57 11.96
N PRO A 146 16.96 10.58 11.44
CA PRO A 146 16.59 11.26 10.19
C PRO A 146 16.75 10.36 8.96
N PRO A 147 15.88 10.48 7.94
CA PRO A 147 15.99 9.67 6.73
C PRO A 147 17.19 10.11 5.89
N VAL A 148 17.99 9.15 5.44
CA VAL A 148 19.14 9.38 4.54
C VAL A 148 18.77 9.26 3.07
N TYR A 149 17.65 8.61 2.77
CA TYR A 149 17.10 8.46 1.43
C TYR A 149 15.57 8.45 1.52
N THR A 150 14.91 8.92 0.46
CA THR A 150 13.45 8.95 0.36
C THR A 150 13.01 8.61 -1.04
N ILE A 151 11.84 7.99 -1.18
CA ILE A 151 11.21 7.72 -2.47
C ILE A 151 9.96 8.59 -2.65
N SER A 152 9.78 9.10 -3.86
CA SER A 152 8.62 9.92 -4.21
C SER A 152 7.42 9.08 -4.63
N ILE A 153 6.24 9.70 -4.74
CA ILE A 153 5.07 9.07 -5.36
C ILE A 153 5.40 8.62 -6.80
N MET A 154 6.18 9.39 -7.55
CA MET A 154 6.57 9.02 -8.91
C MET A 154 7.38 7.71 -8.93
N ASP A 155 8.28 7.52 -7.97
CA ASP A 155 9.07 6.28 -7.84
C ASP A 155 8.15 5.08 -7.58
N CYS A 156 7.18 5.24 -6.67
CA CYS A 156 6.17 4.21 -6.40
C CYS A 156 5.31 3.90 -7.64
N LEU A 157 4.88 4.91 -8.40
CA LEU A 157 4.09 4.70 -9.63
C LEU A 157 4.90 3.99 -10.71
N ASN A 158 6.18 4.31 -10.85
CA ASN A 158 7.09 3.59 -11.75
C ASN A 158 7.26 2.13 -11.31
N ALA A 159 7.37 1.87 -10.01
CA ALA A 159 7.44 0.51 -9.47
C ALA A 159 6.16 -0.29 -9.79
N VAL A 160 4.98 0.31 -9.59
CA VAL A 160 3.68 -0.31 -9.94
C VAL A 160 3.59 -0.60 -11.45
N SER A 161 4.01 0.33 -12.31
CA SER A 161 4.01 0.11 -13.77
C SER A 161 4.91 -1.06 -14.15
N LYS A 162 6.15 -1.08 -13.66
CA LYS A 162 7.12 -2.14 -13.94
C LYS A 162 6.68 -3.48 -13.37
N ALA A 163 6.12 -3.51 -12.16
CA ALA A 163 5.59 -4.74 -11.56
C ALA A 163 4.42 -5.31 -12.37
N LYS A 164 3.52 -4.45 -12.88
CA LYS A 164 2.44 -4.85 -13.80
C LYS A 164 2.99 -5.39 -15.12
N GLU A 165 3.97 -4.71 -15.72
CA GLU A 165 4.61 -5.11 -16.98
C GLU A 165 5.38 -6.44 -16.85
N ALA A 166 6.06 -6.65 -15.72
CA ALA A 166 6.80 -7.88 -15.42
C ALA A 166 5.91 -9.04 -14.93
N GLY A 167 4.61 -8.79 -14.74
CA GLY A 167 3.65 -9.78 -14.27
C GLY A 167 3.73 -10.12 -12.77
N PHE A 168 4.33 -9.24 -11.97
CA PHE A 168 4.39 -9.39 -10.51
C PHE A 168 3.11 -8.90 -9.82
N LEU A 169 2.34 -8.06 -10.52
CA LEU A 169 1.13 -7.43 -10.00
C LEU A 169 -0.07 -7.71 -10.91
N HIS A 170 -0.96 -8.58 -10.43
CA HIS A 170 -2.24 -8.88 -11.05
C HIS A 170 -3.34 -8.91 -10.00
N PHE A 171 -4.31 -7.99 -10.09
CA PHE A 171 -5.40 -7.92 -9.12
C PHE A 171 -6.60 -8.83 -9.43
N SER A 172 -6.61 -9.47 -10.59
CA SER A 172 -7.65 -10.44 -10.95
C SER A 172 -7.56 -11.74 -10.16
N ASP A 173 -6.37 -12.08 -9.68
CA ASP A 173 -6.00 -13.31 -8.98
C ASP A 173 -5.29 -13.01 -7.64
N PHE A 174 -5.32 -11.75 -7.18
CA PHE A 174 -4.75 -11.36 -5.90
C PHE A 174 -5.68 -11.76 -4.75
N ASP A 175 -5.22 -12.69 -3.92
CA ASP A 175 -5.88 -13.08 -2.68
C ASP A 175 -5.45 -12.16 -1.53
N TYR A 176 -6.24 -11.10 -1.31
CA TYR A 176 -5.99 -10.16 -0.22
C TYR A 176 -6.25 -10.77 1.16
N GLU A 177 -7.07 -11.82 1.27
CA GLU A 177 -7.37 -12.48 2.56
C GLU A 177 -6.18 -13.35 2.99
N GLU A 178 -5.57 -14.07 2.04
CA GLU A 178 -4.31 -14.78 2.26
C GLU A 178 -3.19 -13.81 2.64
N TYR A 179 -3.04 -12.71 1.89
CA TYR A 179 -2.07 -11.66 2.20
C TYR A 179 -2.24 -11.12 3.63
N GLU A 180 -3.45 -10.68 3.99
CA GLU A 180 -3.76 -10.14 5.33
C GLU A 180 -3.70 -11.18 6.45
N HIS A 181 -3.80 -12.47 6.11
CA HIS A 181 -3.60 -13.54 7.07
C HIS A 181 -2.13 -13.70 7.40
N TYR A 182 -1.27 -13.88 6.39
CA TYR A 182 0.13 -14.24 6.60
C TYR A 182 1.06 -13.06 6.90
N GLU A 183 0.64 -11.80 6.64
CA GLU A 183 1.39 -10.62 7.09
C GLU A 183 1.44 -10.51 8.63
N LYS A 184 0.54 -11.18 9.34
CA LYS A 184 0.46 -11.13 10.80
C LYS A 184 1.55 -11.97 11.45
N VAL A 185 2.14 -11.44 12.52
CA VAL A 185 3.17 -12.13 13.33
C VAL A 185 2.72 -13.51 13.79
N GLN A 186 1.50 -13.63 14.31
CA GLN A 186 0.95 -14.92 14.75
C GLN A 186 0.77 -15.96 13.63
N CYS A 187 0.74 -15.53 12.38
CA CYS A 187 0.54 -16.37 11.20
C CYS A 187 1.83 -16.62 10.41
N GLY A 188 2.96 -16.07 10.85
CA GLY A 188 4.28 -16.35 10.27
C GLY A 188 5.05 -15.12 9.82
N ASP A 189 4.40 -13.96 9.68
CA ASP A 189 4.99 -12.70 9.22
C ASP A 189 5.77 -12.86 7.91
N PHE A 190 5.03 -13.12 6.83
CA PHE A 190 5.61 -13.30 5.52
C PHE A 190 4.75 -12.73 4.40
N ASN A 191 5.43 -12.35 3.31
CA ASN A 191 4.80 -11.79 2.13
C ASN A 191 5.51 -12.25 0.85
N TRP A 192 4.75 -12.49 -0.21
CA TRP A 192 5.30 -12.68 -1.55
C TRP A 192 5.81 -11.35 -2.11
N LEU A 193 7.08 -11.33 -2.51
CA LEU A 193 7.69 -10.20 -3.21
C LEU A 193 7.56 -10.35 -4.73
N VAL A 194 7.79 -11.57 -5.20
CA VAL A 194 7.57 -11.97 -6.60
C VAL A 194 6.76 -13.27 -6.56
N PRO A 195 5.55 -13.30 -7.14
CA PRO A 195 4.69 -14.49 -7.09
C PRO A 195 5.42 -15.75 -7.55
N GLN A 196 5.33 -16.82 -6.75
CA GLN A 196 5.94 -18.12 -7.02
C GLN A 196 7.48 -18.10 -7.17
N LYS A 197 8.15 -17.02 -6.78
CA LYS A 197 9.61 -16.91 -6.91
C LYS A 197 10.31 -16.43 -5.64
N PHE A 198 9.86 -15.33 -5.06
CA PHE A 198 10.49 -14.76 -3.87
C PHE A 198 9.45 -14.50 -2.78
N LEU A 199 9.69 -15.13 -1.63
CA LEU A 199 8.92 -14.95 -0.39
C LEU A 199 9.88 -14.41 0.66
N ALA A 200 9.51 -13.33 1.33
CA ALA A 200 10.23 -12.81 2.49
C ALA A 200 9.44 -13.17 3.75
N PHE A 201 10.11 -13.65 4.80
CA PHE A 201 9.49 -14.08 6.04
C PHE A 201 10.37 -13.76 7.25
N CYS A 202 9.75 -13.61 8.42
CA CYS A 202 10.47 -13.40 9.67
C CYS A 202 11.35 -14.61 10.03
N GLY A 203 12.54 -14.34 10.58
CA GLY A 203 13.50 -15.36 10.94
C GLY A 203 12.97 -16.34 12.01
N PRO A 204 12.93 -17.66 11.75
CA PRO A 204 12.47 -18.64 12.72
C PRO A 204 13.31 -18.69 14.01
N HIS A 205 12.71 -19.26 15.05
CA HIS A 205 13.34 -19.53 16.34
C HIS A 205 13.51 -21.04 16.60
N PRO A 206 14.30 -21.46 17.61
CA PRO A 206 14.44 -22.87 17.95
C PRO A 206 13.13 -23.54 18.35
N HIS A 207 12.18 -22.81 18.92
CA HIS A 207 10.90 -23.37 19.36
C HIS A 207 9.79 -22.36 19.11
N SER A 208 8.62 -22.86 18.71
CA SER A 208 7.42 -22.04 18.66
C SER A 208 6.97 -21.73 20.08
N LYS A 209 6.89 -20.43 20.42
CA LYS A 209 6.44 -19.98 21.75
C LYS A 209 5.89 -18.57 21.66
N ILE A 210 5.06 -18.21 22.64
CA ILE A 210 4.63 -16.82 22.84
C ILE A 210 5.50 -16.24 23.96
N GLU A 211 6.25 -15.18 23.65
CA GLU A 211 7.12 -14.48 24.60
C GLU A 211 6.64 -13.03 24.75
N VAL A 212 6.10 -12.69 25.92
CA VAL A 212 5.56 -11.34 26.23
C VAL A 212 4.54 -10.86 25.16
N GLY A 213 3.69 -11.78 24.68
CA GLY A 213 2.70 -11.50 23.64
C GLY A 213 3.21 -11.55 22.20
N TYR A 214 4.51 -11.75 22.00
CA TYR A 214 5.11 -11.90 20.66
C TYR A 214 5.21 -13.38 20.26
N HIS A 215 4.74 -13.70 19.05
CA HIS A 215 4.76 -15.07 18.54
C HIS A 215 6.11 -15.36 17.88
N LEU A 216 6.82 -16.36 18.39
CA LEU A 216 8.00 -16.93 17.78
C LEU A 216 7.61 -18.24 17.12
N HIS A 217 8.09 -18.48 15.91
CA HIS A 217 7.77 -19.68 15.14
C HIS A 217 9.02 -20.52 14.88
N ALA A 218 8.92 -21.83 15.08
CA ALA A 218 9.92 -22.79 14.64
C ALA A 218 9.89 -22.99 13.11
N PRO A 219 10.97 -23.48 12.48
CA PRO A 219 11.00 -23.79 11.05
C PRO A 219 9.80 -24.56 10.52
N GLU A 220 9.34 -25.59 11.25
CA GLU A 220 8.27 -26.50 10.85
C GLU A 220 6.92 -25.81 10.70
N PHE A 221 6.72 -24.68 11.38
CA PHE A 221 5.51 -23.87 11.26
C PHE A 221 5.25 -23.45 9.80
N TYR A 222 6.32 -23.23 9.03
CA TYR A 222 6.23 -22.77 7.65
C TYR A 222 6.10 -23.91 6.63
N PHE A 223 6.34 -25.17 7.02
CA PHE A 223 6.57 -26.26 6.06
C PHE A 223 5.36 -26.56 5.19
N ASP A 224 4.16 -26.55 5.76
CA ASP A 224 2.95 -26.90 5.01
C ASP A 224 2.66 -25.86 3.93
N TYR A 225 2.76 -24.57 4.26
CA TYR A 225 2.64 -23.49 3.30
C TYR A 225 3.76 -23.58 2.25
N PHE A 226 5.01 -23.75 2.68
CA PHE A 226 6.15 -23.83 1.77
C PHE A 226 6.03 -24.99 0.78
N ARG A 227 5.57 -26.17 1.22
CA ARG A 227 5.33 -27.33 0.34
C ARG A 227 4.18 -27.08 -0.63
N LEU A 228 3.06 -26.56 -0.13
CA LEU A 228 1.90 -26.23 -0.95
C LEU A 228 2.28 -25.28 -2.10
N HIS A 229 3.11 -24.27 -1.79
CA HIS A 229 3.57 -23.27 -2.74
C HIS A 229 4.93 -23.58 -3.39
N LYS A 230 5.43 -24.82 -3.25
CA LYS A 230 6.64 -25.32 -3.91
C LYS A 230 7.91 -24.50 -3.63
N VAL A 231 7.98 -23.89 -2.45
CA VAL A 231 9.22 -23.31 -1.93
C VAL A 231 10.24 -24.46 -1.78
N SER A 232 11.40 -24.29 -2.39
CA SER A 232 12.45 -25.32 -2.45
C SER A 232 13.73 -24.91 -1.74
N THR A 233 14.02 -23.61 -1.66
CA THR A 233 15.27 -23.08 -1.11
C THR A 233 14.97 -22.00 -0.08
N ILE A 234 15.62 -22.09 1.07
CA ILE A 234 15.60 -21.12 2.15
C ILE A 234 16.96 -20.46 2.24
N ILE A 235 16.99 -19.14 2.17
CA ILE A 235 18.22 -18.35 2.30
C ILE A 235 18.15 -17.59 3.61
N ARG A 236 19.11 -17.84 4.51
CA ARG A 236 19.24 -17.11 5.77
C ARG A 236 20.31 -16.04 5.65
N LEU A 237 19.90 -14.79 5.92
CA LEU A 237 20.77 -13.61 5.87
C LEU A 237 21.25 -13.13 7.25
N ASN A 238 20.61 -13.61 8.32
CA ASN A 238 20.83 -13.16 9.69
C ASN A 238 21.63 -14.17 10.53
N LYS A 239 21.87 -13.81 11.80
CA LYS A 239 22.54 -14.69 12.76
C LYS A 239 21.81 -16.04 12.87
N LYS A 240 22.56 -17.11 13.14
CA LYS A 240 22.02 -18.47 13.26
C LYS A 240 21.21 -18.64 14.55
N ILE A 241 19.93 -18.25 14.50
CA ILE A 241 18.99 -18.35 15.62
C ILE A 241 18.36 -19.75 15.68
N TYR A 242 18.26 -20.47 14.56
CA TYR A 242 17.74 -21.84 14.47
C TYR A 242 18.74 -22.78 13.77
N ASP A 243 18.59 -24.09 13.93
CA ASP A 243 19.41 -25.07 13.19
C ASP A 243 18.89 -25.26 11.76
N ALA A 244 19.75 -25.00 10.77
CA ALA A 244 19.47 -25.16 9.34
C ALA A 244 19.07 -26.60 8.98
N LYS A 245 19.57 -27.59 9.72
CA LYS A 245 19.23 -29.02 9.50
C LYS A 245 17.74 -29.28 9.54
N ARG A 246 16.97 -28.49 10.29
CA ARG A 246 15.53 -28.67 10.40
C ARG A 246 14.82 -28.46 9.06
N PHE A 247 15.24 -27.45 8.29
CA PHE A 247 14.74 -27.27 6.92
C PHE A 247 15.27 -28.37 5.99
N ALA A 248 16.54 -28.75 6.10
CA ALA A 248 17.13 -29.81 5.27
C ALA A 248 16.43 -31.17 5.46
N GLU A 249 16.19 -31.57 6.70
CA GLU A 249 15.42 -32.77 7.06
C GLU A 249 13.94 -32.64 6.66
N GLY A 250 13.42 -31.41 6.60
CA GLY A 250 12.09 -31.07 6.09
C GLY A 250 11.97 -31.15 4.56
N GLY A 251 13.07 -31.37 3.84
CA GLY A 251 13.12 -31.50 2.38
C GLY A 251 13.45 -30.21 1.62
N PHE A 252 13.90 -29.15 2.31
CA PHE A 252 14.26 -27.87 1.71
C PHE A 252 15.77 -27.71 1.58
N GLN A 253 16.24 -27.09 0.51
CA GLN A 253 17.60 -26.59 0.44
C GLN A 253 17.74 -25.40 1.39
N HIS A 254 18.88 -25.31 2.08
CA HIS A 254 19.14 -24.23 3.03
C HIS A 254 20.53 -23.66 2.79
N GLU A 255 20.59 -22.35 2.59
CA GLU A 255 21.81 -21.59 2.33
C GLU A 255 21.97 -20.48 3.36
N ASP A 256 23.19 -20.31 3.87
CA ASP A 256 23.57 -19.23 4.78
C ASP A 256 24.36 -18.17 4.01
N LEU A 257 23.78 -16.98 3.81
CA LEU A 257 24.41 -15.81 3.17
C LEU A 257 24.44 -14.65 4.17
N PHE A 258 25.19 -14.84 5.26
CA PHE A 258 25.18 -13.93 6.40
C PHE A 258 25.88 -12.60 6.14
N PHE A 259 25.24 -11.50 6.55
CA PHE A 259 25.88 -10.19 6.74
C PHE A 259 25.36 -9.52 8.03
N ILE A 260 26.01 -8.43 8.45
CA ILE A 260 25.70 -7.77 9.72
C ILE A 260 24.36 -7.02 9.60
N ASP A 261 23.53 -7.12 10.64
CA ASP A 261 22.25 -6.41 10.68
C ASP A 261 22.45 -4.89 10.54
N GLY A 262 21.65 -4.27 9.67
CA GLY A 262 21.78 -2.87 9.28
C GLY A 262 23.00 -2.52 8.40
N SER A 263 23.85 -3.48 8.02
CA SER A 263 24.95 -3.25 7.07
C SER A 263 24.53 -3.53 5.63
N THR A 264 25.38 -3.15 4.67
CA THR A 264 25.25 -3.55 3.27
C THR A 264 25.99 -4.87 3.03
N PRO A 265 25.44 -5.82 2.25
CA PRO A 265 26.16 -7.03 1.86
C PRO A 265 27.36 -6.70 0.94
N SER A 266 28.32 -7.62 0.85
CA SER A 266 29.40 -7.56 -0.15
C SER A 266 28.95 -8.15 -1.49
N ASP A 267 29.63 -7.83 -2.58
CA ASP A 267 29.31 -8.34 -3.94
C ASP A 267 29.28 -9.88 -4.07
N GLU A 268 29.91 -10.61 -3.15
CA GLU A 268 29.89 -12.09 -3.10
C GLU A 268 28.59 -12.69 -2.54
N ILE A 269 27.74 -11.88 -1.91
CA ILE A 269 26.45 -12.24 -1.30
C ILE A 269 25.31 -11.71 -2.18
#